data_AF-A0A844H036-F1
#
_entry.id   AF-A0A844H036-F1
#
_cell.length_a   1.000
_cell.length_b   1.000
_cell.length_c   1.000
_cell.angle_alpha   90.00
_cell.angle_beta   90.00
_cell.angle_gamma   90.00
#
_symmetry.space_group_name_H-M   'P 1'
#
loop_
_entity.id
_entity.type
_entity.pdbx_description
1 polymer ?
#
loop_
_entity_poly.entity_id
_entity_poly.type
_entity_poly.pdbx_seq_one_letter_code
_entity_poly.pdbx_strand_id
1 'polypeptide(L)'
;MLWTFYSEDKNFLNKLLFLSLLILPFQTFLGILILVYISYQASVKNWSQIKNSSLTLGFIFLSLLLIVSSIFAYKSGEAWLGIVHFLPFFWVFLSLRTIVKTYEQLYIIVLSLILSSIIVVLIAIGEINFHWVTIDIIYKLFGWQLTGEGIPPGRASSVFPYANPLALYLAITIILSTGLLIKNSQKYWLNKVNLCLIFTIALNVYGLILTGSRNGWIIVFLSLIAFAIYRHWYFLLSLITFSGIIVSWASFGNLPLQNFWRKIVPNFLWQRFSDQMYVSGDRPLETLRTTQWNFCIDLIEQHPLLGWGLRNFTVLYEEKMGIYLGHPHNFFLMMGAETGLITLGVLLGLIAIVLAKGLLIIKEEKIEQNHNIIFFSYLVAFGAYIIYNLFDVSLFDLRLNILAWVILGAISGISENINQNEQIRIVNK
;
A
#
# COMPACT_ATOMS: atom_id res chain seq x y z
N MET A 1 3.38 -3.98 29.29
CA MET A 1 2.26 -3.34 28.56
C MET A 1 2.05 -3.93 27.17
N LEU A 2 3.00 -4.69 26.60
CA LEU A 2 2.88 -5.28 25.25
C LEU A 2 2.30 -6.70 25.20
N TRP A 3 2.00 -7.37 26.32
CA TRP A 3 1.59 -8.78 26.27
C TRP A 3 0.74 -9.23 27.47
N THR A 4 -0.42 -8.60 27.66
CA THR A 4 -1.46 -9.16 28.55
C THR A 4 -2.81 -8.69 28.04
N PHE A 5 -3.65 -9.60 27.53
CA PHE A 5 -4.99 -9.92 28.05
C PHE A 5 -5.62 -11.10 27.28
N TYR A 6 -6.43 -11.87 28.00
CA TYR A 6 -6.70 -13.30 27.81
C TYR A 6 -8.12 -13.58 27.30
N SER A 7 -8.21 -14.25 26.14
CA SER A 7 -9.20 -15.31 25.82
C SER A 7 -8.50 -16.24 24.82
N GLU A 8 -8.48 -17.55 25.06
CA GLU A 8 -7.52 -18.46 24.40
C GLU A 8 -7.61 -18.45 22.87
N ASP A 9 -8.84 -18.46 22.33
CA ASP A 9 -9.09 -18.54 20.89
C ASP A 9 -8.76 -17.24 20.11
N LYS A 10 -9.15 -16.07 20.64
CA LYS A 10 -8.84 -14.78 20.00
C LYS A 10 -7.35 -14.44 20.12
N ASN A 11 -6.71 -14.87 21.21
CA ASN A 11 -5.28 -14.68 21.42
C ASN A 11 -4.46 -15.48 20.39
N PHE A 12 -4.88 -16.71 20.06
CA PHE A 12 -4.16 -17.53 19.08
C PHE A 12 -4.18 -16.93 17.66
N LEU A 13 -5.35 -16.54 17.14
CA LEU A 13 -5.44 -15.93 15.80
C LEU A 13 -4.70 -14.58 15.72
N ASN A 14 -4.71 -13.80 16.80
CA ASN A 14 -3.96 -12.55 16.90
C ASN A 14 -2.44 -12.79 16.83
N LYS A 15 -1.92 -13.81 17.53
CA LYS A 15 -0.50 -14.22 17.46
C LYS A 15 -0.12 -14.70 16.06
N LEU A 16 -0.99 -15.45 15.40
CA LEU A 16 -0.76 -15.89 14.03
C LEU A 16 -0.79 -14.72 13.04
N LEU A 17 -1.71 -13.76 13.21
CA LEU A 17 -1.76 -12.56 12.38
C LEU A 17 -0.48 -11.74 12.53
N PHE A 18 -0.01 -11.57 13.78
CA PHE A 18 1.27 -10.94 14.06
C PHE A 18 2.41 -11.63 13.32
N LEU A 19 2.52 -12.95 13.50
CA LEU A 19 3.60 -13.76 12.91
C LEU A 19 3.55 -13.72 11.38
N SER A 20 2.37 -13.89 10.80
CA SER A 20 2.14 -13.86 9.35
C SER A 20 2.67 -12.57 8.74
N LEU A 21 2.27 -11.42 9.28
CA LEU A 21 2.67 -10.11 8.76
C LEU A 21 4.14 -9.79 9.04
N LEU A 22 4.68 -10.25 10.18
CA LEU A 22 6.10 -10.05 10.52
C LEU A 22 7.03 -10.77 9.54
N ILE A 23 6.70 -12.01 9.15
CA ILE A 23 7.54 -12.81 8.26
C ILE A 23 7.25 -12.57 6.78
N LEU A 24 6.10 -11.98 6.43
CA LEU A 24 5.64 -11.82 5.05
C LEU A 24 6.69 -11.22 4.09
N PRO A 25 7.47 -10.18 4.46
CA PRO A 25 8.49 -9.63 3.57
C PRO A 25 9.66 -10.58 3.29
N PHE A 26 9.98 -11.47 4.24
CA PHE A 26 11.15 -12.34 4.22
C PHE A 26 10.85 -13.75 3.73
N GLN A 27 9.69 -14.29 4.10
CA GLN A 27 9.21 -15.63 3.78
C GLN A 27 7.75 -15.53 3.31
N THR A 28 7.58 -14.99 2.10
CA THR A 28 6.25 -14.65 1.56
C THR A 28 5.31 -15.85 1.51
N PHE A 29 5.81 -17.03 1.11
CA PHE A 29 5.01 -18.25 1.07
C PHE A 29 4.48 -18.65 2.45
N LEU A 30 5.34 -18.69 3.48
CA LEU A 30 4.93 -19.06 4.84
C LEU A 30 3.98 -18.01 5.45
N GLY A 31 4.27 -16.71 5.21
CA GLY A 31 3.38 -15.63 5.62
C GLY A 31 1.98 -15.78 5.02
N ILE A 32 1.89 -16.10 3.73
CA ILE A 32 0.62 -16.37 3.03
C ILE A 32 -0.08 -17.61 3.60
N LEU A 33 0.62 -18.73 3.82
CA LEU A 33 0.01 -19.94 4.37
C LEU A 33 -0.64 -19.69 5.73
N ILE A 34 0.04 -18.96 6.61
CA ILE A 34 -0.54 -18.58 7.91
C ILE A 34 -1.77 -17.68 7.70
N LEU A 35 -1.72 -16.74 6.76
CA LEU A 35 -2.85 -15.85 6.49
C LEU A 35 -4.05 -16.58 5.88
N VAL A 36 -3.82 -17.57 5.02
CA VAL A 36 -4.84 -18.46 4.47
C VAL A 36 -5.47 -19.27 5.59
N TYR A 37 -4.67 -19.82 6.52
CA TYR A 37 -5.19 -20.53 7.68
C TYR A 37 -6.06 -19.61 8.58
N ILE A 38 -5.60 -18.38 8.86
CA ILE A 38 -6.39 -17.39 9.61
C ILE A 38 -7.70 -17.09 8.90
N SER A 39 -7.65 -16.87 7.57
CA SER A 39 -8.83 -16.54 6.76
C SER A 39 -9.82 -17.69 6.71
N TYR A 40 -9.34 -18.94 6.65
CA TYR A 40 -10.15 -20.14 6.75
C TYR A 40 -10.83 -20.25 8.12
N GLN A 41 -10.09 -20.11 9.21
CA GLN A 41 -10.65 -20.14 10.57
C GLN A 41 -11.69 -19.03 10.77
N ALA A 42 -11.41 -17.82 10.29
CA ALA A 42 -12.35 -16.70 10.30
C ALA A 42 -13.61 -17.00 9.49
N SER A 43 -13.46 -17.62 8.31
CA SER A 43 -14.58 -18.02 7.45
C SER A 43 -15.49 -19.03 8.13
N VAL A 44 -14.91 -20.08 8.73
CA VAL A 44 -15.67 -21.14 9.40
C VAL A 44 -16.40 -20.57 10.62
N LYS A 45 -15.71 -19.81 11.48
CA LYS A 45 -16.30 -19.28 12.72
C LYS A 45 -17.36 -18.20 12.46
N ASN A 46 -17.20 -17.40 11.41
CA ASN A 46 -18.06 -16.23 11.14
C ASN A 46 -18.82 -16.32 9.80
N TRP A 47 -19.10 -17.53 9.31
CA TRP A 47 -19.72 -17.74 8.00
C TRP A 47 -21.04 -16.98 7.82
N SER A 48 -21.89 -16.95 8.85
CA SER A 48 -23.15 -16.22 8.82
C SER A 48 -22.96 -14.72 8.60
N GLN A 49 -21.96 -14.12 9.25
CA GLN A 49 -21.61 -12.71 9.06
C GLN A 49 -21.07 -12.45 7.65
N ILE A 50 -20.26 -13.36 7.10
CA ILE A 50 -19.72 -13.23 5.74
C ILE A 50 -20.87 -13.34 4.73
N LYS A 51 -21.66 -14.41 4.78
CA LYS A 51 -22.74 -14.68 3.81
C LYS A 51 -23.77 -13.55 3.78
N ASN A 52 -24.12 -12.98 4.93
CA ASN A 52 -25.17 -11.96 5.04
C ASN A 52 -24.67 -10.53 4.77
N SER A 53 -23.39 -10.32 4.47
CA SER A 53 -22.85 -9.00 4.19
C SER A 53 -23.15 -8.55 2.75
N SER A 54 -23.64 -7.32 2.58
CA SER A 54 -23.81 -6.72 1.25
C SER A 54 -22.49 -6.56 0.49
N LEU A 55 -21.36 -6.43 1.21
CA LEU A 55 -20.03 -6.42 0.59
C LEU A 55 -19.72 -7.77 -0.06
N THR A 56 -20.12 -8.89 0.54
CA THR A 56 -19.93 -10.23 -0.04
C THR A 56 -20.63 -10.35 -1.39
N LEU A 57 -21.88 -9.88 -1.50
CA LEU A 57 -22.59 -9.85 -2.78
C LEU A 57 -21.86 -9.00 -3.82
N GLY A 58 -21.36 -7.83 -3.41
CA GLY A 58 -20.56 -6.96 -4.27
C GLY A 58 -19.28 -7.62 -4.78
N PHE A 59 -18.53 -8.31 -3.92
CA PHE A 59 -17.31 -9.02 -4.31
C PHE A 59 -17.60 -10.29 -5.14
N ILE A 60 -18.72 -10.97 -4.93
CA ILE A 60 -19.17 -12.06 -5.81
C ILE A 60 -19.46 -11.50 -7.21
N PHE A 61 -20.20 -10.38 -7.29
CA PHE A 61 -20.48 -9.74 -8.57
C PHE A 61 -19.21 -9.29 -9.28
N LEU A 62 -18.27 -8.65 -8.57
CA LEU A 62 -16.95 -8.29 -9.10
C LEU A 62 -16.17 -9.52 -9.59
N SER A 63 -16.23 -10.62 -8.85
CA SER A 63 -15.57 -11.88 -9.24
C SER A 63 -16.14 -12.44 -10.54
N LEU A 64 -17.47 -12.38 -10.71
CA LEU A 64 -18.14 -12.79 -11.95
C LEU A 64 -17.74 -11.91 -13.12
N LEU A 65 -17.64 -10.59 -12.93
CA LEU A 65 -17.17 -9.68 -13.98
C LEU A 65 -15.72 -9.99 -14.41
N LEU A 66 -14.83 -10.27 -13.46
CA LEU A 66 -13.46 -10.69 -13.76
C LEU A 66 -13.42 -12.02 -14.54
N ILE A 67 -14.23 -13.00 -14.14
CA ILE A 67 -14.34 -14.27 -14.86
C ILE A 67 -14.85 -14.06 -16.29
N VAL A 68 -15.90 -13.25 -16.47
CA VAL A 68 -16.44 -12.93 -17.80
C VAL A 68 -15.39 -12.23 -18.65
N SER A 69 -14.70 -11.21 -18.11
CA SER A 69 -13.61 -10.52 -18.80
C SER A 69 -12.50 -11.50 -19.23
N SER A 70 -12.11 -12.45 -18.37
CA SER A 70 -11.10 -13.45 -18.72
C SER A 70 -11.53 -14.48 -19.77
N ILE A 71 -12.83 -14.79 -19.87
CA ILE A 71 -13.38 -15.66 -20.92
C ILE A 71 -13.28 -14.97 -22.30
N PHE A 72 -13.57 -13.67 -22.36
CA PHE A 72 -13.56 -12.88 -23.60
C PHE A 72 -12.24 -12.13 -23.86
N ALA A 73 -11.20 -12.44 -23.09
CA ALA A 73 -9.89 -11.82 -23.20
C ALA A 73 -9.17 -12.18 -24.52
N TYR A 74 -8.30 -11.27 -24.98
CA TYR A 74 -7.48 -11.47 -26.18
C TYR A 74 -6.57 -12.70 -26.07
N LYS A 75 -5.77 -12.78 -25.00
CA LYS A 75 -5.09 -14.00 -24.54
C LYS A 75 -5.74 -14.46 -23.24
N SER A 76 -6.71 -15.35 -23.37
CA SER A 76 -7.47 -15.90 -22.23
C SER A 76 -6.60 -16.63 -21.21
N GLY A 77 -5.57 -17.37 -21.66
CA GLY A 77 -4.61 -18.02 -20.76
C GLY A 77 -3.93 -17.05 -19.79
N GLU A 78 -3.48 -15.90 -20.29
CA GLU A 78 -2.87 -14.85 -19.46
C GLU A 78 -3.91 -14.21 -18.53
N ALA A 79 -5.15 -14.02 -18.99
CA ALA A 79 -6.21 -13.44 -18.19
C ALA A 79 -6.63 -14.32 -17.00
N TRP A 80 -6.67 -15.65 -17.17
CA TRP A 80 -6.90 -16.58 -16.06
C TRP A 80 -5.78 -16.53 -15.02
N LEU A 81 -4.53 -16.39 -15.45
CA LEU A 81 -3.40 -16.16 -14.54
C LEU A 81 -3.47 -14.78 -13.88
N GLY A 82 -4.16 -13.80 -14.46
CA GLY A 82 -4.41 -12.51 -13.82
C GLY A 82 -5.35 -12.60 -12.62
N ILE A 83 -6.34 -13.49 -12.66
CA ILE A 83 -7.39 -13.64 -11.64
C ILE A 83 -6.82 -13.96 -10.26
N VAL A 84 -5.70 -14.69 -10.18
CA VAL A 84 -5.05 -15.00 -8.88
C VAL A 84 -4.55 -13.77 -8.13
N HIS A 85 -4.40 -12.61 -8.79
CA HIS A 85 -4.10 -11.34 -8.14
C HIS A 85 -5.32 -10.67 -7.47
N PHE A 86 -6.52 -11.26 -7.59
CA PHE A 86 -7.78 -10.70 -7.08
C PHE A 86 -8.57 -11.66 -6.19
N LEU A 87 -9.06 -12.79 -6.71
CA LEU A 87 -10.07 -13.60 -6.00
C LEU A 87 -9.61 -14.11 -4.63
N PRO A 88 -8.38 -14.64 -4.48
CA PRO A 88 -7.89 -15.06 -3.16
C PRO A 88 -7.91 -13.90 -2.16
N PHE A 89 -7.62 -12.68 -2.62
CA PHE A 89 -7.57 -11.50 -1.77
C PHE A 89 -8.94 -10.95 -1.39
N PHE A 90 -9.95 -11.07 -2.26
CA PHE A 90 -11.33 -10.76 -1.89
C PHE A 90 -11.80 -11.66 -0.74
N TRP A 91 -11.47 -12.95 -0.80
CA TRP A 91 -11.76 -13.89 0.28
C TRP A 91 -11.00 -13.55 1.57
N VAL A 92 -9.70 -13.25 1.48
CA VAL A 92 -8.90 -12.80 2.64
C VAL A 92 -9.52 -11.55 3.26
N PHE A 93 -9.90 -10.54 2.46
CA PHE A 93 -10.57 -9.34 2.94
C PHE A 93 -11.89 -9.64 3.67
N LEU A 94 -12.78 -10.42 3.04
CA LEU A 94 -14.08 -10.78 3.61
C LEU A 94 -13.94 -11.58 4.90
N SER A 95 -12.91 -12.41 5.00
CA SER A 95 -12.60 -13.19 6.20
C SER A 95 -12.03 -12.32 7.30
N LEU A 96 -10.96 -11.56 7.03
CA LEU A 96 -10.22 -10.77 8.01
C LEU A 96 -11.09 -9.69 8.66
N ARG A 97 -11.98 -9.03 7.90
CA ARG A 97 -12.89 -8.02 8.47
C ARG A 97 -13.82 -8.57 9.57
N THR A 98 -14.04 -9.88 9.63
CA THR A 98 -14.88 -10.50 10.69
C THR A 98 -14.12 -10.74 11.98
N ILE A 99 -12.79 -10.82 11.93
CA ILE A 99 -11.94 -11.04 13.11
C ILE A 99 -11.26 -9.75 13.57
N VAL A 100 -10.90 -8.83 12.68
CA VAL A 100 -10.29 -7.54 13.01
C VAL A 100 -11.39 -6.53 13.37
N LYS A 101 -11.78 -6.53 14.65
CA LYS A 101 -12.89 -5.73 15.21
C LYS A 101 -12.47 -4.79 16.35
N THR A 102 -11.22 -4.89 16.85
CA THR A 102 -10.74 -4.10 17.99
C THR A 102 -9.47 -3.31 17.68
N TYR A 103 -9.23 -2.22 18.41
CA TYR A 103 -8.01 -1.43 18.29
C TYR A 103 -6.74 -2.21 18.67
N GLU A 104 -6.85 -3.20 19.54
CA GLU A 104 -5.75 -4.12 19.88
C GLU A 104 -5.21 -4.83 18.63
N GLN A 105 -6.11 -5.26 17.74
CA GLN A 105 -5.75 -5.93 16.50
C GLN A 105 -5.10 -4.96 15.51
N LEU A 106 -5.51 -3.69 15.51
CA LEU A 106 -4.79 -2.65 14.78
C LEU A 106 -3.36 -2.48 15.30
N TYR A 107 -3.14 -2.53 16.62
CA TYR A 107 -1.79 -2.47 17.18
C TYR A 107 -0.94 -3.67 16.81
N ILE A 108 -1.53 -4.87 16.78
CA ILE A 108 -0.84 -6.09 16.35
C ILE A 108 -0.33 -5.96 14.91
N ILE A 109 -1.18 -5.52 13.99
CA ILE A 109 -0.80 -5.30 12.59
C ILE A 109 0.32 -4.25 12.52
N VAL A 110 0.18 -3.10 13.18
CA VAL A 110 1.19 -2.03 13.18
C VAL A 110 2.53 -2.52 13.75
N LEU A 111 2.52 -3.24 14.87
CA LEU A 111 3.74 -3.74 15.50
C LEU A 111 4.48 -4.74 14.60
N SER A 112 3.74 -5.60 13.88
CA SER A 112 4.31 -6.55 12.93
C SER A 112 5.08 -5.83 11.82
N LEU A 113 4.49 -4.75 11.30
CA LEU A 113 5.08 -3.94 10.23
C LEU A 113 6.28 -3.12 10.70
N ILE A 114 6.22 -2.55 11.91
CA ILE A 114 7.35 -1.82 12.53
C ILE A 114 8.58 -2.73 12.67
N LEU A 115 8.39 -3.92 13.24
CA LEU A 115 9.50 -4.84 13.51
C LEU A 115 10.11 -5.38 12.22
N SER A 116 9.28 -5.74 11.25
CA SER A 116 9.77 -6.19 9.94
C SER A 116 10.41 -5.05 9.14
N SER A 117 9.90 -3.81 9.21
CA SER A 117 10.49 -2.69 8.47
C SER A 117 11.90 -2.35 8.93
N ILE A 118 12.19 -2.44 10.23
CA ILE A 118 13.55 -2.25 10.75
C ILE A 118 14.52 -3.20 10.05
N ILE A 119 14.18 -4.49 9.98
CA ILE A 119 15.03 -5.51 9.34
C ILE A 119 15.12 -5.24 7.84
N VAL A 120 14.01 -4.94 7.16
CA VAL A 120 13.98 -4.59 5.73
C VAL A 120 14.91 -3.41 5.41
N VAL A 121 14.92 -2.37 6.25
CA VAL A 121 15.80 -1.21 6.04
C VAL A 121 17.25 -1.55 6.34
N LEU A 122 17.55 -2.33 7.37
CA LEU A 122 18.92 -2.77 7.63
C LEU A 122 19.48 -3.57 6.44
N ILE A 123 18.66 -4.42 5.82
CA ILE A 123 19.02 -5.12 4.58
C ILE A 123 19.22 -4.13 3.43
N ALA A 124 18.35 -3.11 3.29
CA ALA A 124 18.48 -2.06 2.26
C ALA A 124 19.79 -1.26 2.40
N ILE A 125 20.19 -0.94 3.63
CA ILE A 125 21.46 -0.27 3.94
C ILE A 125 22.63 -1.19 3.61
N GLY A 126 22.53 -2.48 3.99
CA GLY A 126 23.48 -3.51 3.60
C GLY A 126 23.69 -3.61 2.09
N GLU A 127 22.58 -3.64 1.35
CA GLU A 127 22.57 -3.71 -0.11
C GLU A 127 23.28 -2.52 -0.73
N ILE A 128 22.97 -1.29 -0.32
CA ILE A 128 23.50 -0.07 -0.96
C ILE A 128 24.88 0.35 -0.44
N ASN A 129 25.10 0.32 0.88
CA ASN A 129 26.30 0.88 1.48
C ASN A 129 27.44 -0.14 1.61
N PHE A 130 27.10 -1.43 1.68
CA PHE A 130 28.05 -2.52 1.91
C PHE A 130 28.04 -3.56 0.79
N HIS A 131 27.29 -3.32 -0.29
CA HIS A 131 27.16 -4.21 -1.44
C HIS A 131 26.80 -5.65 -1.04
N TRP A 132 25.91 -5.82 -0.05
CA TRP A 132 25.44 -7.15 0.33
C TRP A 132 24.73 -7.82 -0.84
N VAL A 133 25.17 -9.03 -1.15
CA VAL A 133 24.58 -9.91 -2.17
C VAL A 133 23.99 -11.12 -1.47
N THR A 134 22.83 -11.57 -1.92
CA THR A 134 22.22 -12.79 -1.38
C THR A 134 23.00 -14.01 -1.82
N ILE A 135 23.45 -14.81 -0.85
CA ILE A 135 24.07 -16.12 -1.12
C ILE A 135 22.98 -17.08 -1.61
N ASP A 136 23.30 -17.94 -2.57
CA ASP A 136 22.36 -18.88 -3.24
C ASP A 136 21.45 -19.66 -2.28
N ILE A 137 21.96 -20.09 -1.12
CA ILE A 137 21.15 -20.79 -0.12
C ILE A 137 20.02 -19.91 0.46
N ILE A 138 20.26 -18.62 0.67
CA ILE A 138 19.24 -17.69 1.16
C ILE A 138 18.21 -17.44 0.05
N TYR A 139 18.65 -17.29 -1.20
CA TYR A 139 17.74 -17.14 -2.33
C TYR A 139 16.81 -18.36 -2.47
N LYS A 140 17.36 -19.58 -2.43
CA LYS A 140 16.57 -20.82 -2.52
C LYS A 140 15.61 -21.01 -1.34
N LEU A 141 16.02 -20.61 -0.13
CA LEU A 141 15.19 -20.76 1.07
C LEU A 141 14.13 -19.68 1.22
N PHE A 142 14.41 -18.43 0.85
CA PHE A 142 13.57 -17.27 1.16
C PHE A 142 12.94 -16.61 -0.07
N GLY A 143 13.43 -16.89 -1.28
CA GLY A 143 12.84 -16.44 -2.55
C GLY A 143 13.10 -14.99 -2.94
N TRP A 144 13.93 -14.25 -2.19
CA TRP A 144 14.35 -12.89 -2.53
C TRP A 144 15.86 -12.81 -2.72
N GLN A 145 16.31 -11.84 -3.52
CA GLN A 145 17.71 -11.69 -3.92
C GLN A 145 18.13 -10.21 -3.86
N LEU A 146 19.27 -9.96 -3.23
CA LEU A 146 19.98 -8.68 -3.27
C LEU A 146 21.01 -8.72 -4.40
N THR A 147 21.10 -7.63 -5.14
CA THR A 147 22.06 -7.49 -6.25
C THR A 147 23.36 -6.83 -5.83
N GLY A 148 23.45 -6.27 -4.62
CA GLY A 148 24.58 -5.45 -4.15
C GLY A 148 24.59 -4.02 -4.70
N GLU A 149 23.74 -3.70 -5.67
CA GLU A 149 23.54 -2.33 -6.18
C GLU A 149 22.08 -1.87 -6.07
N GLY A 150 21.18 -2.77 -5.67
CA GLY A 150 19.74 -2.56 -5.70
C GLY A 150 19.15 -2.66 -7.11
N ILE A 151 17.83 -2.53 -7.20
CA ILE A 151 17.08 -2.64 -8.46
C ILE A 151 16.15 -1.42 -8.61
N PRO A 152 16.43 -0.52 -9.58
CA PRO A 152 17.59 -0.53 -10.49
C PRO A 152 18.88 -0.13 -9.75
N PRO A 153 20.07 -0.28 -10.36
CA PRO A 153 21.34 0.06 -9.71
C PRO A 153 21.37 1.47 -9.09
N GLY A 154 21.93 1.55 -7.89
CA GLY A 154 21.98 2.76 -7.06
C GLY A 154 20.70 3.06 -6.27
N ARG A 155 19.69 2.17 -6.30
CA ARG A 155 18.42 2.35 -5.58
C ARG A 155 18.06 1.10 -4.81
N ALA A 156 17.92 1.23 -3.49
CA ALA A 156 17.62 0.09 -2.63
C ALA A 156 16.33 -0.62 -3.05
N SER A 157 16.40 -1.94 -3.16
CA SER A 157 15.27 -2.86 -3.37
C SER A 157 15.06 -3.80 -2.17
N SER A 158 16.11 -4.08 -1.40
CA SER A 158 16.06 -4.99 -0.24
C SER A 158 15.42 -6.32 -0.62
N VAL A 159 14.56 -6.87 0.23
CA VAL A 159 13.83 -8.12 -0.04
C VAL A 159 12.74 -8.00 -1.11
N PHE A 160 12.50 -6.79 -1.65
CA PHE A 160 11.51 -6.54 -2.69
C PHE A 160 12.13 -6.64 -4.10
N PRO A 161 11.33 -6.83 -5.17
CA PRO A 161 11.87 -7.07 -6.51
C PRO A 161 12.37 -5.77 -7.17
N TYR A 162 12.02 -4.62 -6.60
CA TYR A 162 12.31 -3.31 -7.16
C TYR A 162 12.19 -2.24 -6.08
N ALA A 163 12.84 -1.10 -6.27
CA ALA A 163 12.86 0.01 -5.31
C ALA A 163 11.49 0.64 -5.06
N ASN A 164 10.58 0.59 -6.04
CA ASN A 164 9.24 1.16 -5.93
C ASN A 164 8.37 0.38 -4.92
N PRO A 165 8.23 -0.96 -5.02
CA PRO A 165 7.59 -1.78 -3.99
C PRO A 165 8.14 -1.55 -2.57
N LEU A 166 9.47 -1.53 -2.42
CA LEU A 166 10.09 -1.21 -1.12
C LEU A 166 9.64 0.16 -0.61
N ALA A 167 9.62 1.18 -1.48
CA ALA A 167 9.19 2.52 -1.09
C ALA A 167 7.74 2.56 -0.60
N LEU A 168 6.81 1.83 -1.24
CA LEU A 168 5.43 1.75 -0.79
C LEU A 168 5.31 1.07 0.57
N TYR A 169 6.04 -0.04 0.76
CA TYR A 169 6.10 -0.74 2.04
C TYR A 169 6.56 0.18 3.17
N LEU A 170 7.68 0.89 2.98
CA LEU A 170 8.23 1.81 3.97
C LEU A 170 7.30 2.99 4.23
N ALA A 171 6.66 3.54 3.19
CA ALA A 171 5.70 4.63 3.33
C ALA A 171 4.51 4.23 4.21
N ILE A 172 3.91 3.05 3.98
CA ILE A 172 2.83 2.53 4.82
C ILE A 172 3.29 2.41 6.28
N THR A 173 4.48 1.84 6.52
CA THR A 173 4.99 1.69 7.89
C THR A 173 5.28 3.03 8.55
N ILE A 174 5.79 4.03 7.82
CA ILE A 174 5.98 5.40 8.32
C ILE A 174 4.65 6.02 8.74
N ILE A 175 3.61 5.90 7.91
CA ILE A 175 2.27 6.45 8.18
C ILE A 175 1.69 5.84 9.46
N LEU A 176 1.73 4.51 9.56
CA LEU A 176 1.18 3.78 10.71
C LEU A 176 1.97 4.07 12.00
N SER A 177 3.30 4.10 11.90
CA SER A 177 4.19 4.44 13.04
C SER A 177 3.98 5.88 13.51
N THR A 178 3.78 6.82 12.58
CA THR A 178 3.46 8.23 12.89
C THR A 178 2.15 8.33 13.63
N GLY A 179 1.09 7.63 13.19
CA GLY A 179 -0.18 7.57 13.91
C GLY A 179 -0.02 7.06 15.34
N LEU A 180 0.80 6.02 15.54
CA LEU A 180 1.09 5.46 16.86
C LEU A 180 1.90 6.41 17.76
N LEU A 181 2.88 7.12 17.19
CA LEU A 181 3.65 8.12 17.90
C LEU A 181 2.78 9.30 18.35
N ILE A 182 1.91 9.82 17.47
CA ILE A 182 0.97 10.90 17.79
C ILE A 182 0.01 10.45 18.91
N LYS A 183 -0.47 9.20 18.86
CA LYS A 183 -1.32 8.64 19.93
C LYS A 183 -0.61 8.63 21.28
N ASN A 184 0.59 8.07 21.35
CA ASN A 184 1.31 7.87 22.61
C ASN A 184 1.86 9.18 23.20
N SER A 185 2.24 10.12 22.33
CA SER A 185 2.78 11.42 22.74
C SER A 185 1.77 12.33 23.44
N GLN A 186 0.47 12.07 23.33
CA GLN A 186 -0.56 12.81 24.08
C GLN A 186 -0.40 12.69 25.60
N LYS A 187 0.17 11.58 26.09
CA LYS A 187 0.37 11.33 27.52
C LYS A 187 1.80 11.63 27.98
N TYR A 188 2.81 11.16 27.23
CA TYR A 188 4.23 11.38 27.55
C TYR A 188 5.06 11.42 26.26
N TRP A 189 5.77 12.52 25.99
CA TRP A 189 6.52 12.70 24.73
C TRP A 189 7.81 11.84 24.66
N LEU A 190 8.62 11.78 25.72
CA LEU A 190 9.94 11.09 25.74
C LEU A 190 9.97 9.81 26.59
N ASN A 191 9.08 8.86 26.28
CA ASN A 191 9.17 7.51 26.88
C ASN A 191 9.93 6.54 25.95
N LYS A 192 10.35 5.38 26.48
CA LYS A 192 11.13 4.37 25.73
C LYS A 192 10.42 3.89 24.45
N VAL A 193 9.09 3.80 24.46
CA VAL A 193 8.30 3.37 23.29
C VAL A 193 8.35 4.44 22.21
N ASN A 194 8.15 5.72 22.56
CA ASN A 194 8.21 6.82 21.61
C ASN A 194 9.61 6.99 21.02
N LEU A 195 10.67 6.81 21.82
CA LEU A 195 12.04 6.83 21.30
C LEU A 195 12.27 5.72 20.26
N CYS A 196 11.76 4.51 20.52
CA CYS A 196 11.81 3.42 19.54
C CYS A 196 11.00 3.74 18.27
N LEU A 197 9.83 4.37 18.39
CA LEU A 197 9.04 4.81 17.25
C LEU A 197 9.74 5.90 16.44
N ILE A 198 10.32 6.91 17.10
CA ILE A 198 11.09 7.98 16.46
C ILE A 198 12.31 7.42 15.73
N PHE A 199 13.00 6.45 16.32
CA PHE A 199 14.09 5.74 15.65
C PHE A 199 13.59 4.97 14.43
N THR A 200 12.47 4.24 14.54
CA THR A 200 11.92 3.43 13.45
C THR A 200 11.42 4.29 12.28
N ILE A 201 10.52 5.24 12.56
CA ILE A 201 10.66 6.65 12.15
C ILE A 201 11.74 7.00 11.12
N ALA A 202 12.82 7.56 11.68
CA ALA A 202 13.99 8.05 10.99
C ALA A 202 14.64 6.97 10.13
N LEU A 203 14.71 5.72 10.61
CA LEU A 203 15.29 4.61 9.87
C LEU A 203 14.50 4.32 8.58
N ASN A 204 13.17 4.22 8.66
CA ASN A 204 12.31 4.03 7.50
C ASN A 204 12.37 5.22 6.53
N VAL A 205 12.46 6.45 7.03
CA VAL A 205 12.66 7.64 6.18
C VAL A 205 14.00 7.56 5.44
N TYR A 206 15.06 7.13 6.12
CA TYR A 206 16.37 6.92 5.49
C TYR A 206 16.31 5.83 4.42
N GLY A 207 15.70 4.67 4.73
CA GLY A 207 15.47 3.60 3.75
C GLY A 207 14.64 4.09 2.56
N LEU A 208 13.62 4.91 2.80
CA LEU A 208 12.79 5.51 1.75
C LEU A 208 13.60 6.44 0.85
N ILE A 209 14.55 7.21 1.40
CA ILE A 209 15.49 8.03 0.61
C ILE A 209 16.37 7.11 -0.27
N LEU A 210 16.90 6.01 0.28
CA LEU A 210 17.72 5.05 -0.47
C LEU A 210 16.96 4.39 -1.65
N THR A 211 15.63 4.28 -1.59
CA THR A 211 14.84 3.77 -2.73
C THR A 211 14.83 4.70 -3.94
N GLY A 212 15.14 6.00 -3.76
CA GLY A 212 15.03 7.01 -4.81
C GLY A 212 13.64 7.10 -5.47
N SER A 213 12.59 6.62 -4.81
CA SER A 213 11.22 6.57 -5.36
C SER A 213 10.48 7.87 -5.11
N ARG A 214 10.33 8.68 -6.18
CA ARG A 214 9.53 9.93 -6.16
C ARG A 214 8.12 9.69 -5.63
N ASN A 215 7.49 8.60 -6.08
CA ASN A 215 6.13 8.24 -5.69
C ASN A 215 6.05 7.99 -4.16
N GLY A 216 7.01 7.22 -3.62
CA GLY A 216 7.12 6.98 -2.18
C GLY A 216 7.29 8.26 -1.35
N TRP A 217 8.12 9.20 -1.82
CA TRP A 217 8.33 10.49 -1.14
C TRP A 217 7.06 11.34 -1.13
N ILE A 218 6.37 11.42 -2.28
CA ILE A 218 5.13 12.20 -2.43
C ILE A 218 4.05 11.66 -1.50
N ILE A 219 3.84 10.35 -1.42
CA ILE A 219 2.76 9.80 -0.59
C ILE A 219 3.02 10.00 0.91
N VAL A 220 4.29 9.94 1.36
CA VAL A 220 4.64 10.28 2.76
C VAL A 220 4.41 11.76 3.02
N PHE A 221 4.83 12.64 2.10
CA PHE A 221 4.58 14.08 2.20
C PHE A 221 3.08 14.41 2.31
N LEU A 222 2.24 13.84 1.43
CA LEU A 222 0.78 14.00 1.48
C LEU A 222 0.17 13.44 2.77
N SER A 223 0.73 12.35 3.29
CA SER A 223 0.28 11.77 4.56
C SER A 223 0.59 12.68 5.75
N LEU A 224 1.74 13.36 5.76
CA LEU A 224 2.07 14.35 6.78
C LEU A 224 1.11 15.55 6.74
N ILE A 225 0.71 15.99 5.53
CA ILE A 225 -0.36 17.00 5.36
C ILE A 225 -1.66 16.50 5.98
N ALA A 226 -2.05 15.24 5.70
CA ALA A 226 -3.27 14.66 6.25
C ALA A 226 -3.26 14.64 7.80
N PHE A 227 -2.14 14.26 8.42
CA PHE A 227 -1.99 14.32 9.88
C PHE A 227 -2.00 15.75 10.42
N ALA A 228 -1.35 16.71 9.75
CA ALA A 228 -1.32 18.10 10.17
C ALA A 228 -2.73 18.74 10.12
N ILE A 229 -3.51 18.46 9.07
CA ILE A 229 -4.91 18.90 8.97
C ILE A 229 -5.74 18.26 10.09
N TYR A 230 -5.63 16.94 10.26
CA TYR A 230 -6.40 16.20 11.27
C TYR A 230 -6.11 16.66 12.71
N ARG A 231 -4.89 17.13 13.00
CA ARG A 231 -4.50 17.65 14.32
C ARG A 231 -4.58 19.18 14.42
N HIS A 232 -5.06 19.88 13.40
CA HIS A 232 -5.10 21.33 13.32
C HIS A 232 -3.71 21.99 13.51
N TRP A 233 -2.65 21.33 13.07
CA TRP A 233 -1.27 21.83 13.14
C TRP A 233 -0.96 22.77 11.97
N TYR A 234 -1.70 23.87 11.85
CA TYR A 234 -1.63 24.78 10.70
C TYR A 234 -0.24 25.37 10.47
N PHE A 235 0.53 25.63 11.53
CA PHE A 235 1.93 26.08 11.38
C PHE A 235 2.80 25.01 10.69
N LEU A 236 2.68 23.75 11.11
CA LEU A 236 3.41 22.65 10.47
C LEU A 236 2.94 22.45 9.03
N LEU A 237 1.63 22.60 8.77
CA LEU A 237 1.06 22.55 7.43
C LEU A 237 1.69 23.63 6.52
N SER A 238 1.84 24.86 7.01
CA SER A 238 2.51 25.94 6.28
C SER A 238 3.96 25.59 5.97
N LEU A 239 4.70 25.03 6.93
CA LEU A 239 6.09 24.62 6.74
C LEU A 239 6.22 23.49 5.69
N ILE A 240 5.37 22.47 5.80
CA ILE A 240 5.33 21.34 4.85
C ILE A 240 5.01 21.86 3.45
N THR A 241 3.96 22.68 3.31
CA THR A 241 3.56 23.25 2.02
C THR A 241 4.67 24.12 1.42
N PHE A 242 5.28 24.98 2.23
CA PHE A 242 6.40 25.83 1.81
C PHE A 242 7.61 25.02 1.33
N SER A 243 7.97 23.95 2.05
CA SER A 243 9.06 23.05 1.61
C SER A 243 8.74 22.36 0.27
N GLY A 244 7.49 21.93 0.06
CA GLY A 244 7.05 21.38 -1.22
C GLY A 244 7.15 22.38 -2.37
N ILE A 245 6.80 23.66 -2.12
CA ILE A 245 6.94 24.74 -3.09
C ILE A 245 8.42 24.97 -3.42
N ILE A 246 9.31 25.07 -2.43
CA ILE A 246 10.74 25.28 -2.66
C ILE A 246 11.35 24.12 -3.47
N VAL A 247 11.04 22.87 -3.12
CA VAL A 247 11.52 21.70 -3.85
C VAL A 247 11.02 21.73 -5.30
N SER A 248 9.75 22.05 -5.52
CA SER A 248 9.16 22.17 -6.86
C SER A 248 9.84 23.30 -7.66
N TRP A 249 10.09 24.45 -7.02
CA TRP A 249 10.77 25.60 -7.63
C TRP A 249 12.20 25.27 -8.06
N ALA A 250 12.93 24.50 -7.23
CA ALA A 250 14.28 24.03 -7.55
C ALA A 250 14.29 22.98 -8.68
N SER A 251 13.19 22.25 -8.85
CA SER A 251 13.11 21.08 -9.74
C SER A 251 12.61 21.41 -11.14
N PHE A 252 11.57 22.22 -11.29
CA PHE A 252 10.83 22.35 -12.55
C PHE A 252 11.00 23.71 -13.23
N GLY A 253 11.02 23.68 -14.57
CA GLY A 253 11.03 24.87 -15.43
C GLY A 253 12.30 25.71 -15.33
N ASN A 254 12.23 26.93 -15.87
CA ASN A 254 13.29 27.95 -15.83
C ASN A 254 12.81 29.15 -14.99
N LEU A 255 12.52 28.92 -13.71
CA LEU A 255 11.99 29.94 -12.82
C LEU A 255 13.07 30.93 -12.34
N PRO A 256 12.71 32.20 -12.07
CA PRO A 256 13.62 33.14 -11.42
C PRO A 256 14.19 32.58 -10.12
N LEU A 257 15.46 32.89 -9.82
CA LEU A 257 16.16 32.44 -8.62
C LEU A 257 16.23 30.91 -8.43
N GLN A 258 15.92 30.09 -9.45
CA GLN A 258 16.00 28.63 -9.33
C GLN A 258 17.41 28.16 -8.92
N ASN A 259 18.47 28.78 -9.46
CA ASN A 259 19.85 28.46 -9.07
C ASN A 259 20.16 28.81 -7.61
N PHE A 260 19.47 29.80 -7.03
CA PHE A 260 19.58 30.08 -5.60
C PHE A 260 18.94 28.95 -4.79
N TRP A 261 17.72 28.55 -5.14
CA TRP A 261 17.04 27.44 -4.46
C TRP A 261 17.77 26.10 -4.60
N ARG A 262 18.42 25.82 -5.73
CA ARG A 262 19.27 24.62 -5.94
C ARG A 262 20.50 24.57 -5.03
N LYS A 263 20.94 25.69 -4.45
CA LYS A 263 22.01 25.73 -3.43
C LYS A 263 21.49 25.34 -2.03
N ILE A 264 20.20 25.51 -1.79
CA ILE A 264 19.55 25.23 -0.49
C ILE A 264 18.95 23.82 -0.48
N VAL A 265 18.24 23.45 -1.55
CA VAL A 265 17.62 22.14 -1.69
C VAL A 265 18.70 21.10 -2.00
N PRO A 266 18.78 19.99 -1.25
CA PRO A 266 19.70 18.90 -1.55
C PRO A 266 19.61 18.44 -3.01
N ASN A 267 20.77 18.27 -3.65
CA ASN A 267 20.87 17.88 -5.07
C ASN A 267 20.06 16.64 -5.42
N PHE A 268 20.11 15.60 -4.58
CA PHE A 268 19.41 14.35 -4.82
C PHE A 268 17.88 14.52 -4.90
N LEU A 269 17.31 15.53 -4.23
CA LEU A 269 15.87 15.81 -4.30
C LEU A 269 15.52 16.46 -5.63
N TRP A 270 16.09 17.64 -5.91
CA TRP A 270 15.66 18.43 -7.06
C TRP A 270 16.10 17.82 -8.39
N GLN A 271 17.28 17.18 -8.46
CA GLN A 271 17.73 16.48 -9.68
C GLN A 271 16.84 15.28 -10.02
N ARG A 272 16.27 14.62 -9.01
CA ARG A 272 15.39 13.47 -9.20
C ARG A 272 14.06 13.89 -9.81
N PHE A 273 13.56 15.07 -9.43
CA PHE A 273 12.33 15.64 -9.98
C PHE A 273 12.54 16.35 -11.32
N SER A 274 13.70 16.95 -11.57
CA SER A 274 14.00 17.74 -12.78
C SER A 274 14.35 16.93 -14.03
N ASP A 275 14.23 15.61 -13.98
CA ASP A 275 14.69 14.63 -15.00
C ASP A 275 16.17 14.77 -15.43
N GLN A 276 16.97 15.63 -14.79
CA GLN A 276 18.38 15.85 -15.10
C GLN A 276 19.29 14.66 -14.75
N MET A 277 18.82 13.72 -13.91
CA MET A 277 19.52 12.45 -13.68
C MET A 277 19.48 11.51 -14.90
N TYR A 278 18.71 11.83 -15.94
CA TYR A 278 18.67 11.07 -17.18
C TYR A 278 19.52 11.77 -18.21
N VAL A 279 20.80 11.40 -18.23
CA VAL A 279 21.92 12.10 -18.88
C VAL A 279 21.76 12.26 -20.40
N SER A 280 20.89 11.49 -21.07
CA SER A 280 20.86 11.44 -22.53
C SER A 280 19.68 12.14 -23.21
N GLY A 281 18.58 12.51 -22.55
CA GLY A 281 17.36 12.99 -23.24
C GLY A 281 16.68 11.94 -24.16
N ASP A 282 17.41 10.92 -24.59
CA ASP A 282 17.00 9.78 -25.39
C ASP A 282 16.39 8.66 -24.52
N ARG A 283 15.31 8.97 -23.80
CA ARG A 283 14.48 7.87 -23.31
C ARG A 283 13.64 7.37 -24.48
N PRO A 284 13.71 6.07 -24.82
CA PRO A 284 12.87 5.55 -25.89
C PRO A 284 11.40 5.85 -25.57
N LEU A 285 10.65 6.34 -26.55
CA LEU A 285 9.28 6.84 -26.38
C LEU A 285 8.38 5.78 -25.74
N GLU A 286 8.59 4.53 -26.12
CA GLU A 286 7.93 3.34 -25.62
C GLU A 286 8.14 3.10 -24.12
N THR A 287 9.17 3.68 -23.48
CA THR A 287 9.41 3.57 -22.03
C THR A 287 8.75 4.69 -21.23
N LEU A 288 8.20 5.71 -21.90
CA LEU A 288 7.54 6.83 -21.24
C LEU A 288 6.17 6.42 -20.72
N ARG A 289 5.86 6.82 -19.48
CA ARG A 289 4.54 6.60 -18.87
C ARG A 289 3.41 7.22 -19.68
N THR A 290 3.64 8.39 -20.27
CA THR A 290 2.66 9.06 -21.14
C THR A 290 2.28 8.19 -22.33
N THR A 291 3.25 7.54 -22.97
CA THR A 291 3.01 6.59 -24.07
C THR A 291 2.23 5.37 -23.61
N GLN A 292 2.61 4.78 -22.47
CA GLN A 292 1.91 3.64 -21.87
C GLN A 292 0.46 3.99 -21.48
N TRP A 293 0.23 5.19 -20.96
CA TRP A 293 -1.09 5.67 -20.54
C TRP A 293 -1.98 5.96 -21.74
N ASN A 294 -1.45 6.61 -22.78
CA ASN A 294 -2.18 6.81 -24.03
C ASN A 294 -2.55 5.47 -24.66
N PHE A 295 -1.66 4.48 -24.63
CA PHE A 295 -2.00 3.15 -25.11
C PHE A 295 -3.11 2.49 -24.29
N CYS A 296 -3.12 2.64 -22.97
CA CYS A 296 -4.24 2.15 -22.15
C CYS A 296 -5.55 2.84 -22.53
N ILE A 297 -5.52 4.14 -22.83
CA ILE A 297 -6.69 4.89 -23.29
C ILE A 297 -7.17 4.32 -24.64
N ASP A 298 -6.28 4.10 -25.61
CA ASP A 298 -6.60 3.47 -26.90
C ASP A 298 -7.29 2.10 -26.69
N LEU A 299 -6.80 1.29 -25.75
CA LEU A 299 -7.37 -0.01 -25.43
C LEU A 299 -8.76 0.10 -24.79
N ILE A 300 -8.95 1.07 -23.87
CA ILE A 300 -10.23 1.36 -23.25
C ILE A 300 -11.25 1.79 -24.30
N GLU A 301 -10.87 2.66 -25.24
CA GLU A 301 -11.76 3.13 -26.30
C GLU A 301 -12.24 1.99 -27.21
N GLN A 302 -11.37 1.01 -27.48
CA GLN A 302 -11.71 -0.16 -28.30
C GLN A 302 -12.63 -1.15 -27.58
N HIS A 303 -12.42 -1.41 -26.27
CA HIS A 303 -13.20 -2.38 -25.49
C HIS A 303 -13.64 -1.82 -24.12
N PRO A 304 -14.52 -0.81 -24.08
CA PRO A 304 -14.79 -0.04 -22.86
C PRO A 304 -15.52 -0.81 -21.76
N LEU A 305 -16.26 -1.87 -22.11
CA LEU A 305 -17.12 -2.58 -21.16
C LEU A 305 -16.39 -3.71 -20.42
N LEU A 306 -15.76 -4.62 -21.17
CA LEU A 306 -15.11 -5.84 -20.64
C LEU A 306 -13.58 -5.80 -20.69
N GLY A 307 -12.99 -4.81 -21.37
CA GLY A 307 -11.55 -4.72 -21.57
C GLY A 307 -10.98 -5.84 -22.44
N TRP A 308 -9.66 -5.90 -22.47
CA TRP A 308 -8.88 -6.86 -23.27
C TRP A 308 -8.51 -8.16 -22.52
N GLY A 309 -8.88 -8.27 -21.25
CA GLY A 309 -8.48 -9.33 -20.33
C GLY A 309 -7.32 -8.93 -19.42
N LEU A 310 -7.32 -9.44 -18.19
CA LEU A 310 -6.19 -9.26 -17.27
C LEU A 310 -4.86 -9.70 -17.88
N ARG A 311 -3.76 -9.02 -17.53
CA ARG A 311 -2.40 -9.26 -18.04
C ARG A 311 -2.20 -9.08 -19.55
N ASN A 312 -3.23 -8.66 -20.29
CA ASN A 312 -3.13 -8.46 -21.73
C ASN A 312 -2.50 -7.10 -22.11
N PHE A 313 -2.37 -6.14 -21.19
CA PHE A 313 -1.62 -4.91 -21.48
C PHE A 313 -0.21 -5.23 -21.98
N THR A 314 0.54 -6.06 -21.24
CA THR A 314 1.93 -6.39 -21.55
C THR A 314 2.06 -7.04 -22.93
N VAL A 315 1.18 -8.00 -23.21
CA VAL A 315 1.12 -8.69 -24.50
C VAL A 315 0.87 -7.71 -25.64
N LEU A 316 -0.18 -6.91 -25.53
CA LEU A 316 -0.60 -6.00 -26.59
C LEU A 316 0.40 -4.86 -26.79
N TYR A 317 1.04 -4.41 -25.70
CA TYR A 317 2.08 -3.38 -25.77
C TYR A 317 3.33 -3.90 -26.47
N GLU A 318 3.76 -5.12 -26.17
CA GLU A 318 4.90 -5.76 -26.82
C GLU A 318 4.62 -6.00 -28.31
N GLU A 319 3.42 -6.48 -28.66
CA GLU A 319 3.00 -6.66 -30.06
C GLU A 319 2.99 -5.32 -30.83
N LYS A 320 2.60 -4.21 -30.21
CA LYS A 320 2.54 -2.88 -30.85
C LYS A 320 3.88 -2.16 -30.90
N MET A 321 4.67 -2.21 -29.83
CA MET A 321 5.85 -1.37 -29.63
C MET A 321 7.17 -2.14 -29.79
N GLY A 322 7.13 -3.47 -29.89
CA GLY A 322 8.32 -4.32 -30.03
C GLY A 322 9.17 -4.41 -28.76
N ILE A 323 8.65 -3.95 -27.61
CA ILE A 323 9.34 -4.01 -26.31
C ILE A 323 8.45 -4.59 -25.23
N TYR A 324 9.04 -5.44 -24.39
CA TYR A 324 8.36 -5.97 -23.21
C TYR A 324 8.29 -4.92 -22.10
N LEU A 325 7.09 -4.68 -21.58
CA LEU A 325 6.86 -3.91 -20.35
C LEU A 325 5.89 -4.64 -19.43
N GLY A 326 6.28 -4.78 -18.16
CA GLY A 326 5.49 -5.50 -17.17
C GLY A 326 4.11 -4.89 -16.87
N HIS A 327 3.97 -3.56 -16.96
CA HIS A 327 2.71 -2.85 -16.66
C HIS A 327 2.81 -1.34 -17.01
N PRO A 328 1.68 -0.61 -17.16
CA PRO A 328 1.68 0.79 -17.60
C PRO A 328 1.97 1.81 -16.48
N HIS A 329 2.45 1.38 -15.32
CA HIS A 329 2.65 2.23 -14.14
C HIS A 329 1.43 3.12 -13.76
N ASN A 330 0.21 2.63 -13.97
CA ASN A 330 -1.02 3.23 -13.47
C ASN A 330 -2.09 2.13 -13.36
N PHE A 331 -2.45 1.77 -12.13
CA PHE A 331 -3.38 0.68 -11.87
C PHE A 331 -4.77 0.92 -12.47
N PHE A 332 -5.27 2.15 -12.42
CA PHE A 332 -6.62 2.47 -12.86
C PHE A 332 -6.74 2.40 -14.39
N LEU A 333 -5.74 2.92 -15.11
CA LEU A 333 -5.67 2.79 -16.56
C LEU A 333 -5.47 1.34 -16.99
N MET A 334 -4.61 0.59 -16.29
CA MET A 334 -4.43 -0.84 -16.52
C MET A 334 -5.75 -1.60 -16.33
N MET A 335 -6.43 -1.40 -15.21
CA MET A 335 -7.71 -2.08 -14.93
C MET A 335 -8.80 -1.68 -15.92
N GLY A 336 -8.86 -0.42 -16.33
CA GLY A 336 -9.78 0.04 -17.38
C GLY A 336 -9.52 -0.67 -18.70
N ALA A 337 -8.25 -0.74 -19.14
CA ALA A 337 -7.87 -1.40 -20.39
C ALA A 337 -8.08 -2.92 -20.34
N GLU A 338 -7.75 -3.55 -19.21
CA GLU A 338 -7.75 -5.00 -19.07
C GLU A 338 -9.10 -5.59 -18.68
N THR A 339 -9.90 -4.88 -17.87
CA THR A 339 -11.17 -5.43 -17.34
C THR A 339 -12.41 -4.63 -17.72
N GLY A 340 -12.20 -3.49 -18.38
CA GLY A 340 -13.25 -2.56 -18.75
C GLY A 340 -13.71 -1.66 -17.61
N LEU A 341 -14.44 -0.60 -17.96
CA LEU A 341 -14.90 0.43 -17.05
C LEU A 341 -15.98 -0.06 -16.08
N ILE A 342 -16.75 -1.09 -16.45
CA ILE A 342 -17.76 -1.70 -15.55
C ILE A 342 -17.06 -2.35 -14.36
N THR A 343 -16.11 -3.25 -14.62
CA THR A 343 -15.36 -3.97 -13.58
C THR A 343 -14.59 -2.99 -12.70
N LEU A 344 -13.89 -2.01 -13.31
CA LEU A 344 -13.19 -0.96 -12.59
C LEU A 344 -14.15 -0.16 -11.69
N GLY A 345 -15.29 0.28 -12.23
CA GLY A 345 -16.29 1.04 -11.48
C GLY A 345 -16.83 0.29 -10.26
N VAL A 346 -17.11 -1.01 -10.40
CA VAL A 346 -17.55 -1.86 -9.29
C VAL A 346 -16.46 -1.98 -8.22
N LEU A 347 -15.21 -2.25 -8.62
CA LEU A 347 -14.08 -2.32 -7.69
C LEU A 347 -13.92 -1.02 -6.89
N LEU A 348 -13.91 0.12 -7.58
CA LEU A 348 -13.79 1.43 -6.94
C LEU A 348 -14.98 1.75 -6.04
N GLY A 349 -16.21 1.39 -6.45
CA GLY A 349 -17.41 1.56 -5.64
C GLY A 349 -17.35 0.78 -4.33
N LEU A 350 -16.91 -0.48 -4.36
CA LEU A 350 -16.77 -1.30 -3.15
C LEU A 350 -15.73 -0.72 -2.19
N ILE A 351 -14.57 -0.30 -2.72
CA ILE A 351 -13.52 0.35 -1.94
C ILE A 351 -14.05 1.66 -1.33
N ALA A 352 -14.71 2.49 -2.14
CA ALA A 352 -15.26 3.77 -1.71
C ALA A 352 -16.29 3.60 -0.58
N ILE A 353 -17.15 2.57 -0.64
CA ILE A 353 -18.10 2.26 0.43
C ILE A 353 -17.38 1.96 1.75
N VAL A 354 -16.29 1.17 1.72
CA VAL A 354 -15.52 0.85 2.93
C VAL A 354 -14.86 2.11 3.50
N LEU A 355 -14.24 2.94 2.65
CA LEU A 355 -13.59 4.18 3.08
C LEU A 355 -14.58 5.21 3.59
N ALA A 356 -15.75 5.35 2.94
CA ALA A 356 -16.80 6.26 3.37
C ALA A 356 -17.32 5.87 4.76
N LYS A 357 -17.56 4.57 5.01
CA LYS A 357 -17.93 4.08 6.35
C LYS A 357 -16.86 4.41 7.40
N GLY A 358 -15.58 4.24 7.06
CA GLY A 358 -14.49 4.60 7.94
C GLY A 358 -14.43 6.11 8.24
N LEU A 359 -14.58 6.96 7.23
CA LEU A 359 -14.59 8.41 7.40
C LEU A 359 -15.79 8.90 8.22
N LEU A 360 -16.97 8.29 8.03
CA LEU A 360 -18.18 8.63 8.78
C LEU A 360 -18.01 8.38 10.28
N ILE A 361 -17.45 7.23 10.69
CA ILE A 361 -17.27 6.95 12.13
C ILE A 361 -16.27 7.89 12.81
N ILE A 362 -15.30 8.44 12.06
CA ILE A 362 -14.41 9.51 12.55
C ILE A 362 -15.19 10.82 12.69
N LYS A 363 -15.93 11.20 11.65
CA LYS A 363 -16.68 12.46 11.59
C LYS A 363 -17.77 12.54 12.66
N GLU A 364 -18.44 11.43 12.93
CA GLU A 364 -19.51 11.32 13.92
C GLU A 364 -18.97 11.12 15.35
N GLU A 365 -17.65 11.23 15.55
CA GLU A 365 -16.96 11.08 16.83
C GLU A 365 -17.30 9.77 17.58
N LYS A 366 -17.62 8.71 16.83
CA LYS A 366 -18.00 7.40 17.38
C LYS A 366 -16.82 6.63 17.98
N ILE A 367 -15.61 7.16 17.79
CA ILE A 367 -14.36 6.59 18.28
C ILE A 367 -13.88 7.40 19.48
N GLU A 368 -13.55 6.72 20.57
CA GLU A 368 -12.85 7.33 21.70
C GLU A 368 -11.61 8.13 21.24
N GLN A 369 -11.41 9.34 21.76
CA GLN A 369 -10.36 10.26 21.32
C GLN A 369 -8.96 9.62 21.27
N ASN A 370 -8.67 8.69 22.19
CA ASN A 370 -7.40 7.98 22.28
C ASN A 370 -7.16 6.96 21.15
N HIS A 371 -8.22 6.49 20.48
CA HIS A 371 -8.15 5.47 19.43
C HIS A 371 -8.31 6.05 18.01
N ASN A 372 -8.88 7.25 17.90
CA ASN A 372 -9.27 7.86 16.62
C ASN A 372 -8.05 8.09 15.69
N ILE A 373 -6.92 8.55 16.24
CA ILE A 373 -5.70 8.79 15.43
C ILE A 373 -5.10 7.50 14.83
N ILE A 374 -5.26 6.35 15.49
CA ILE A 374 -4.77 5.06 14.98
C ILE A 374 -5.67 4.60 13.85
N PHE A 375 -6.98 4.69 14.02
CA PHE A 375 -7.90 4.35 12.95
C PHE A 375 -7.72 5.29 11.74
N PHE A 376 -7.53 6.59 11.99
CA PHE A 376 -7.20 7.57 10.97
C PHE A 376 -5.91 7.21 10.21
N SER A 377 -4.86 6.71 10.87
CA SER A 377 -3.63 6.33 10.17
C SER A 377 -3.82 5.16 9.20
N TYR A 378 -4.78 4.25 9.45
CA TYR A 378 -5.15 3.21 8.48
C TYR A 378 -5.83 3.79 7.24
N LEU A 379 -6.75 4.74 7.42
CA LEU A 379 -7.37 5.46 6.29
C LEU A 379 -6.32 6.22 5.47
N VAL A 380 -5.39 6.90 6.14
CA VAL A 380 -4.29 7.61 5.46
C VAL A 380 -3.37 6.61 4.74
N ALA A 381 -3.03 5.48 5.35
CA ALA A 381 -2.18 4.45 4.73
C ALA A 381 -2.84 3.85 3.48
N PHE A 382 -4.14 3.55 3.53
CA PHE A 382 -4.86 3.05 2.36
C PHE A 382 -5.06 4.13 1.29
N GLY A 383 -5.33 5.38 1.69
CA GLY A 383 -5.36 6.52 0.76
C GLY A 383 -4.02 6.75 0.06
N ALA A 384 -2.91 6.65 0.80
CA ALA A 384 -1.55 6.69 0.24
C ALA A 384 -1.31 5.53 -0.75
N TYR A 385 -1.80 4.32 -0.45
CA TYR A 385 -1.75 3.19 -1.37
C TYR A 385 -2.54 3.47 -2.67
N ILE A 386 -3.75 4.06 -2.59
CA ILE A 386 -4.52 4.46 -3.78
C ILE A 386 -3.73 5.49 -4.61
N ILE A 387 -3.22 6.55 -3.98
CA ILE A 387 -2.48 7.61 -4.66
C ILE A 387 -1.21 7.05 -5.31
N TYR A 388 -0.50 6.16 -4.62
CA TYR A 388 0.66 5.49 -5.18
C TYR A 388 0.33 4.77 -6.49
N ASN A 389 -0.82 4.08 -6.54
CA ASN A 389 -1.25 3.31 -7.71
C ASN A 389 -1.79 4.19 -8.87
N LEU A 390 -1.85 5.52 -8.72
CA LEU A 390 -2.00 6.44 -9.86
C LEU A 390 -0.71 6.52 -10.72
N PHE A 391 0.44 6.18 -10.14
CA PHE A 391 1.76 6.31 -10.76
C PHE A 391 2.61 5.03 -10.71
N ASP A 392 2.01 3.91 -10.29
CA ASP A 392 2.58 2.57 -10.40
C ASP A 392 1.48 1.49 -10.32
N VAL A 393 1.89 0.22 -10.38
CA VAL A 393 1.00 -0.94 -10.13
C VAL A 393 1.62 -1.83 -9.06
N SER A 394 1.11 -1.72 -7.83
CA SER A 394 1.60 -2.51 -6.69
C SER A 394 0.92 -3.87 -6.54
N LEU A 395 -0.15 -4.13 -7.29
CA LEU A 395 -0.95 -5.36 -7.27
C LEU A 395 -0.10 -6.63 -7.50
N PHE A 396 0.89 -6.54 -8.39
CA PHE A 396 1.70 -7.69 -8.80
C PHE A 396 2.69 -8.14 -7.72
N ASP A 397 3.04 -7.27 -6.76
CA ASP A 397 3.76 -7.70 -5.57
C ASP A 397 2.77 -8.27 -4.55
N LEU A 398 2.77 -9.60 -4.38
CA LEU A 398 1.85 -10.30 -3.48
C LEU A 398 1.88 -9.74 -2.05
N ARG A 399 3.04 -9.29 -1.55
CA ARG A 399 3.16 -8.77 -0.18
C ARG A 399 2.42 -7.45 -0.04
N LEU A 400 2.56 -6.56 -1.02
CA LEU A 400 1.88 -5.27 -1.03
C LEU A 400 0.38 -5.41 -1.30
N ASN A 401 -0.01 -6.34 -2.17
CA ASN A 401 -1.41 -6.68 -2.41
C ASN A 401 -2.07 -7.18 -1.10
N ILE A 402 -1.47 -8.15 -0.41
CA ILE A 402 -1.92 -8.62 0.91
C ILE A 402 -2.06 -7.46 1.89
N LEU A 403 -1.03 -6.63 1.99
CA LEU A 403 -1.01 -5.51 2.93
C LEU A 403 -2.18 -4.54 2.67
N ALA A 404 -2.48 -4.24 1.41
CA ALA A 404 -3.63 -3.41 1.05
C ALA A 404 -4.96 -4.02 1.52
N TRP A 405 -5.19 -5.31 1.26
CA TRP A 405 -6.42 -5.99 1.68
C TRP A 405 -6.53 -6.19 3.20
N VAL A 406 -5.40 -6.38 3.89
CA VAL A 406 -5.35 -6.41 5.37
C VAL A 406 -5.74 -5.05 5.94
N ILE A 407 -5.18 -3.95 5.42
CA ILE A 407 -5.52 -2.59 5.86
C ILE A 407 -6.99 -2.27 5.57
N LEU A 408 -7.48 -2.59 4.36
CA LEU A 408 -8.89 -2.39 4.01
C LEU A 408 -9.84 -3.23 4.87
N GLY A 409 -9.46 -4.48 5.15
CA GLY A 409 -10.19 -5.39 6.03
C GLY A 409 -10.27 -4.86 7.46
N ALA A 410 -9.17 -4.30 7.97
CA ALA A 410 -9.12 -3.64 9.26
C ALA A 410 -10.03 -2.40 9.33
N ILE A 411 -10.01 -1.55 8.29
CA ILE A 411 -10.93 -0.40 8.19
C ILE A 411 -12.38 -0.87 8.23
N SER A 412 -12.72 -1.88 7.41
CA SER A 412 -14.08 -2.42 7.30
C SER A 412 -14.59 -3.05 8.59
N GLY A 413 -13.76 -3.88 9.23
CA GLY A 413 -14.14 -4.63 10.44
C GLY A 413 -14.35 -3.75 11.67
N ILE A 414 -13.48 -2.74 11.87
CA ILE A 414 -13.65 -1.74 12.93
C ILE A 414 -14.91 -0.91 12.70
N SER A 415 -15.12 -0.44 11.46
CA SER A 415 -16.28 0.38 11.10
C SER A 415 -17.61 -0.37 11.31
N GLU A 416 -17.67 -1.64 10.93
CA GLU A 416 -18.87 -2.47 11.15
C GLU A 416 -19.13 -2.71 12.64
N ASN A 417 -18.10 -3.04 13.42
CA ASN A 417 -18.23 -3.30 14.85
C ASN A 417 -18.73 -2.07 15.63
N ILE A 418 -18.23 -0.87 15.30
CA ILE A 418 -18.68 0.37 15.95
C ILE A 418 -20.16 0.64 15.67
N ASN A 419 -20.58 0.56 14.41
CA ASN A 419 -21.97 0.80 14.04
C ASN A 419 -22.93 -0.24 14.65
N GLN A 420 -22.53 -1.52 14.73
CA GLN A 420 -23.33 -2.55 15.38
C GLN A 420 -23.52 -2.28 16.88
N ASN A 421 -22.43 -1.91 17.60
CA ASN A 421 -22.51 -1.61 19.02
C ASN A 421 -23.37 -0.37 19.31
N GLU A 422 -23.35 0.62 18.42
CA GLU A 422 -24.21 1.79 18.52
C GLU A 422 -25.70 1.45 18.32
N GLN A 423 -26.03 0.66 17.30
CA GLN A 423 -27.41 0.20 17.08
C GLN A 423 -27.95 -0.57 18.29
N ILE A 424 -27.14 -1.46 18.89
CA ILE A 424 -27.52 -2.19 20.11
C ILE A 424 -27.76 -1.21 21.27
N ARG A 425 -26.92 -0.19 21.43
CA ARG A 425 -27.11 0.86 22.45
C ARG A 425 -28.38 1.68 22.24
N ILE A 426 -28.78 1.92 20.99
CA ILE A 426 -30.01 2.65 20.67
C ILE A 426 -31.25 1.79 20.95
N VAL A 427 -31.22 0.49 20.59
CA VAL A 427 -32.34 -0.44 20.84
C VAL A 427 -32.55 -0.74 22.32
N ASN A 428 -31.48 -0.72 23.12
CA ASN A 428 -31.54 -0.97 24.56
C ASN A 428 -31.88 0.28 25.40
N LYS A 429 -32.03 1.45 24.77
CA LYS A 429 -32.52 2.68 25.39
C LYS A 429 -34.00 2.86 25.08
#